data_AF-A0A5B0D4L2-F1
#
_entry.id   AF-A0A5B0D4L2-F1
#
_cell.length_a   1.000
_cell.length_b   1.000
_cell.length_c   1.000
_cell.angle_alpha   90.00
_cell.angle_beta   90.00
_cell.angle_gamma   90.00
#
_symmetry.space_group_name_H-M   'P 1'
#
loop_
_entity.id
_entity.type
_entity.pdbx_description
1 polymer ?
#
loop_
_entity_poly.entity_id
_entity_poly.type
_entity_poly.pdbx_seq_one_letter_code
_entity_poly.pdbx_strand_id
1 'polypeptide(L)'
;MAKSRVTAALLGVALLLPIALAGPAAASASENSDDATTFTTFGYIPTDGQGVASSTAVERQTARVEAFDTTTAQSLSADPDNEPIPLGDPDEFAAAAAADPAYRVVSTWTDKLGKTTVARAGNGTTWGLTKVKNKHNVTLGMVQKTTKFPREGGRVTSGNSITYTTDAIEWSCTIISCTPKRTMAVKVVIENTRLGDNYHKGLITAYCAGVTVCPQWVVNAAG
;
A
#
# COMPACT_ATOMS: atom_id res chain seq x y z
N MET A 1 73.20 49.64 65.60
CA MET A 1 73.68 48.64 64.62
C MET A 1 73.87 49.35 63.30
N ALA A 2 75.05 49.19 62.69
CA ALA A 2 75.56 49.99 61.59
C ALA A 2 75.70 49.14 60.32
N LYS A 3 75.58 49.80 59.14
CA LYS A 3 76.20 49.55 57.81
C LYS A 3 76.06 48.12 57.24
N SER A 4 75.74 47.87 55.98
CA SER A 4 76.35 48.40 54.74
C SER A 4 75.63 47.83 53.49
N ARG A 5 76.04 48.30 52.32
CA ARG A 5 75.45 48.28 50.96
C ARG A 5 75.48 46.92 50.20
N VAL A 6 74.83 46.90 49.01
CA VAL A 6 75.16 46.22 47.70
C VAL A 6 73.88 45.58 47.08
N THR A 7 73.27 46.08 45.99
CA THR A 7 73.44 45.87 44.50
C THR A 7 72.91 44.52 43.93
N ALA A 8 72.38 44.59 42.69
CA ALA A 8 72.06 43.51 41.69
C ALA A 8 70.60 42.99 41.67
N ALA A 9 70.02 42.45 40.59
CA ALA A 9 70.14 42.55 39.12
C ALA A 9 68.97 41.73 38.51
N LEU A 10 68.57 42.08 37.27
CA LEU A 10 67.81 41.34 36.23
C LEU A 10 67.11 40.01 36.53
N LEU A 11 65.87 39.84 36.01
CA LEU A 11 65.47 38.63 35.27
C LEU A 11 64.23 38.86 34.39
N GLY A 12 64.36 38.53 33.11
CA GLY A 12 63.27 38.49 32.13
C GLY A 12 62.55 37.14 32.12
N VAL A 13 61.32 37.12 31.61
CA VAL A 13 60.55 35.90 31.35
C VAL A 13 59.98 35.98 29.94
N ALA A 14 60.45 35.06 29.08
CA ALA A 14 59.95 34.82 27.74
C ALA A 14 58.72 33.91 27.79
N LEU A 15 57.71 34.25 26.99
CA LEU A 15 56.42 33.56 26.89
C LEU A 15 56.52 32.35 25.93
N LEU A 16 56.18 31.16 26.41
CA LEU A 16 56.14 29.91 25.65
C LEU A 16 54.76 29.70 24.99
N LEU A 17 54.75 29.44 23.67
CA LEU A 17 53.61 28.89 22.92
C LEU A 17 53.52 27.36 23.09
N PRO A 18 52.32 26.76 23.20
CA PRO A 18 52.16 25.32 23.12
C PRO A 18 52.08 24.82 21.67
N ILE A 19 52.85 23.77 21.40
CA ILE A 19 52.87 22.97 20.17
C ILE A 19 51.65 22.02 20.21
N ALA A 20 50.76 22.12 19.23
CA ALA A 20 49.67 21.15 19.03
C ALA A 20 50.20 19.91 18.32
N LEU A 21 50.13 18.74 18.97
CA LEU A 21 50.36 17.45 18.35
C LEU A 21 49.15 17.07 17.48
N ALA A 22 49.38 16.90 16.18
CA ALA A 22 48.43 16.24 15.27
C ALA A 22 48.47 14.72 15.51
N GLY A 23 47.42 14.18 16.14
CA GLY A 23 47.15 12.75 16.16
C GLY A 23 46.58 12.28 14.82
N PRO A 24 46.78 11.01 14.43
CA PRO A 24 46.17 10.47 13.22
C PRO A 24 44.66 10.49 13.36
N ALA A 25 43.99 11.10 12.37
CA ALA A 25 42.55 11.00 12.21
C ALA A 25 42.18 9.52 12.05
N ALA A 26 41.62 8.93 13.11
CA ALA A 26 40.85 7.72 12.96
C ALA A 26 39.69 8.08 12.01
N ALA A 27 39.77 7.59 10.78
CA ALA A 27 38.63 7.55 9.89
C ALA A 27 37.55 6.76 10.64
N SER A 28 36.53 7.47 11.11
CA SER A 28 35.29 6.86 11.57
C SER A 28 34.79 6.04 10.40
N ALA A 29 34.87 4.72 10.53
CA ALA A 29 34.09 3.84 9.67
C ALA A 29 32.65 4.31 9.77
N SER A 30 32.08 4.71 8.64
CA SER A 30 30.63 4.80 8.48
C SER A 30 30.08 3.47 8.94
N GLU A 31 29.45 3.43 10.12
CA GLU A 31 28.51 2.37 10.45
C GLU A 31 27.49 2.37 9.31
N ASN A 32 27.64 1.41 8.39
CA ASN A 32 26.56 1.08 7.48
C ASN A 32 25.38 0.78 8.38
N SER A 33 24.40 1.68 8.36
CA SER A 33 23.09 1.47 8.94
C SER A 33 22.49 0.27 8.19
N ASP A 34 22.75 -0.93 8.72
CA ASP A 34 22.01 -2.18 8.45
C ASP A 34 20.60 -2.10 9.08
N ASP A 35 20.00 -0.91 9.10
CA ASP A 35 18.68 -0.72 9.69
C ASP A 35 17.65 -1.31 8.73
N ALA A 36 17.04 -2.40 9.17
CA ALA A 36 16.02 -3.08 8.39
C ALA A 36 14.89 -2.11 8.04
N THR A 37 14.76 -1.80 6.75
CA THR A 37 13.65 -1.00 6.23
C THR A 37 12.34 -1.75 6.35
N THR A 38 11.32 -1.06 6.87
CA THR A 38 9.96 -1.60 6.96
C THR A 38 9.08 -0.98 5.88
N PHE A 39 8.39 -1.82 5.11
CA PHE A 39 7.39 -1.35 4.15
C PHE A 39 6.29 -2.40 3.97
N THR A 40 5.16 -2.00 3.39
CA THR A 40 3.99 -2.89 3.25
C THR A 40 3.70 -3.14 1.78
N THR A 41 3.41 -4.39 1.45
CA THR A 41 2.98 -4.80 0.11
C THR A 41 1.56 -5.33 0.12
N PHE A 42 0.91 -5.27 -1.03
CA PHE A 42 -0.38 -5.90 -1.29
C PHE A 42 -0.25 -6.92 -2.42
N GLY A 43 -0.70 -8.15 -2.20
CA GLY A 43 -0.54 -9.22 -3.19
C GLY A 43 0.35 -10.36 -2.71
N TYR A 44 0.37 -11.43 -3.49
CA TYR A 44 1.17 -12.60 -3.18
C TYR A 44 2.63 -12.42 -3.53
N ILE A 45 3.48 -12.74 -2.55
CA ILE A 45 4.93 -12.82 -2.68
C ILE A 45 5.31 -14.22 -2.19
N PRO A 46 5.95 -15.05 -3.02
CA PRO A 46 6.39 -16.36 -2.59
C PRO A 46 7.50 -16.22 -1.54
N THR A 47 7.38 -16.98 -0.46
CA THR A 47 8.42 -17.16 0.55
C THR A 47 9.05 -18.54 0.42
N ASP A 48 10.29 -18.70 0.88
CA ASP A 48 10.92 -20.00 1.01
C ASP A 48 10.32 -20.84 2.15
N GLY A 49 10.88 -22.02 2.40
CA GLY A 49 10.44 -22.92 3.48
C GLY A 49 10.67 -22.36 4.89
N GLN A 50 11.39 -21.24 5.05
CA GLN A 50 11.58 -20.52 6.30
C GLN A 50 10.68 -19.28 6.41
N GLY A 51 9.82 -19.02 5.43
CA GLY A 51 8.93 -17.86 5.42
C GLY A 51 9.63 -16.55 5.03
N VAL A 52 10.80 -16.62 4.41
CA VAL A 52 11.58 -15.46 3.94
C VAL A 52 11.33 -15.23 2.46
N ALA A 53 11.12 -13.97 2.07
CA ALA A 53 11.06 -13.56 0.66
C ALA A 53 12.38 -12.91 0.22
N SER A 54 12.73 -12.99 -1.05
CA SER A 54 13.84 -12.21 -1.60
C SER A 54 13.42 -10.75 -1.77
N SER A 55 14.34 -9.80 -1.53
CA SER A 55 14.08 -8.36 -1.71
C SER A 55 13.53 -8.06 -3.12
N THR A 56 14.12 -8.67 -4.15
CA THR A 56 13.66 -8.54 -5.54
C THR A 56 12.22 -9.02 -5.76
N ALA A 57 11.75 -10.06 -5.06
CA ALA A 57 10.37 -10.52 -5.19
C ALA A 57 9.39 -9.50 -4.59
N VAL A 58 9.76 -8.92 -3.44
CA VAL A 58 8.97 -7.89 -2.77
C VAL A 58 8.93 -6.60 -3.59
N GLU A 59 10.07 -6.14 -4.12
CA GLU A 59 10.18 -4.98 -5.00
C GLU A 59 9.34 -5.15 -6.28
N ARG A 60 9.42 -6.32 -6.93
CA ARG A 60 8.64 -6.61 -8.13
C ARG A 60 7.14 -6.55 -7.85
N GLN A 61 6.69 -7.06 -6.71
CA GLN A 61 5.28 -7.00 -6.37
C GLN A 61 4.84 -5.57 -6.06
N THR A 62 5.67 -4.79 -5.37
CA THR A 62 5.43 -3.36 -5.10
C THR A 62 5.26 -2.59 -6.41
N ALA A 63 6.20 -2.74 -7.35
CA ALA A 63 6.15 -2.09 -8.66
C ALA A 63 4.90 -2.48 -9.47
N ARG A 64 4.45 -3.74 -9.38
CA ARG A 64 3.21 -4.18 -10.05
C ARG A 64 1.96 -3.52 -9.49
N VAL A 65 1.91 -3.31 -8.17
CA VAL A 65 0.81 -2.63 -7.50
C VAL A 65 0.82 -1.14 -7.85
N GLU A 66 1.98 -0.49 -7.81
CA GLU A 66 2.14 0.93 -8.16
C GLU A 66 1.79 1.20 -9.64
N ALA A 67 2.18 0.29 -10.55
CA ALA A 67 1.79 0.39 -11.95
C ALA A 67 0.27 0.27 -12.13
N PHE A 68 -0.38 -0.59 -11.34
CA PHE A 68 -1.84 -0.69 -11.33
C PHE A 68 -2.50 0.58 -10.79
N ASP A 69 -1.94 1.20 -9.75
CA ASP A 69 -2.43 2.47 -9.22
C ASP A 69 -2.29 3.60 -10.22
N THR A 70 -1.16 3.67 -10.92
CA THR A 70 -0.93 4.67 -11.97
C THR A 70 -1.93 4.50 -13.11
N THR A 71 -2.16 3.27 -13.56
CA THR A 71 -3.15 2.96 -14.61
C THR A 71 -4.57 3.32 -14.16
N THR A 72 -4.91 3.02 -12.90
CA THR A 72 -6.22 3.33 -12.33
C THR A 72 -6.40 4.83 -12.17
N ALA A 73 -5.39 5.54 -11.66
CA ALA A 73 -5.39 6.99 -11.53
C ALA A 73 -5.51 7.66 -12.91
N GLN A 74 -4.80 7.17 -13.93
CA GLN A 74 -4.93 7.65 -15.31
C GLN A 74 -6.33 7.43 -15.87
N SER A 75 -6.94 6.28 -15.61
CA SER A 75 -8.33 5.98 -15.98
C SER A 75 -9.35 6.85 -15.24
N LEU A 76 -9.04 7.29 -14.01
CA LEU A 76 -9.88 8.19 -13.22
C LEU A 76 -9.64 9.68 -13.55
N SER A 77 -8.44 10.05 -14.03
CA SER A 77 -8.09 11.41 -14.47
C SER A 77 -8.39 11.66 -15.94
N ALA A 78 -8.48 10.60 -16.73
CA ALA A 78 -9.13 10.63 -18.04
C ALA A 78 -10.63 10.77 -17.77
N ASP A 79 -11.07 12.01 -17.64
CA ASP A 79 -12.48 12.37 -17.59
C ASP A 79 -13.23 11.69 -18.76
N PRO A 80 -14.16 10.77 -18.51
CA PRO A 80 -14.98 10.18 -19.56
C PRO A 80 -16.07 11.13 -20.08
N ASP A 81 -16.12 12.38 -19.63
CA ASP A 81 -17.09 13.37 -20.14
C ASP A 81 -16.72 13.98 -21.50
N ASN A 82 -15.68 13.48 -22.21
CA ASN A 82 -15.32 14.06 -23.51
C ASN A 82 -14.89 13.09 -24.64
N GLU A 83 -15.19 11.80 -24.53
CA GLU A 83 -15.32 10.94 -25.71
C GLU A 83 -16.81 10.61 -25.88
N PRO A 84 -17.46 10.95 -27.00
CA PRO A 84 -18.85 10.60 -27.22
C PRO A 84 -18.97 9.07 -27.22
N ILE A 85 -19.41 8.51 -26.09
CA ILE A 85 -20.13 7.23 -26.10
C ILE A 85 -21.23 7.41 -27.15
N PRO A 86 -21.44 6.47 -28.09
CA PRO A 86 -22.57 6.55 -29.00
C PRO A 86 -23.84 6.75 -28.17
N LEU A 87 -24.37 7.97 -28.19
CA LEU A 87 -25.49 8.37 -27.35
C LEU A 87 -26.72 7.61 -27.86
N GLY A 88 -27.04 6.52 -27.16
CA GLY A 88 -28.45 6.20 -26.94
C GLY A 88 -29.14 7.42 -26.33
N ASP A 89 -30.43 7.54 -26.59
CA ASP A 89 -31.25 8.70 -26.27
C ASP A 89 -30.98 9.18 -24.81
N PRO A 90 -30.72 10.47 -24.56
CA PRO A 90 -30.55 11.00 -23.20
C PRO A 90 -31.69 10.64 -22.24
N ASP A 91 -32.91 10.45 -22.76
CA ASP A 91 -34.07 9.98 -22.00
C ASP A 91 -33.93 8.51 -21.56
N GLU A 92 -33.16 7.69 -22.29
CA GLU A 92 -32.83 6.29 -21.98
C GLU A 92 -31.77 6.20 -20.86
N PHE A 93 -30.83 7.15 -20.79
CA PHE A 93 -29.88 7.26 -19.68
C PHE A 93 -30.52 7.79 -18.39
N ALA A 94 -31.49 8.71 -18.51
CA ALA A 94 -32.32 9.12 -17.38
C ALA A 94 -33.26 8.00 -16.89
N ALA A 95 -33.70 7.11 -17.79
CA ALA A 95 -34.44 5.90 -17.45
C ALA A 95 -33.56 4.72 -16.95
N ALA A 96 -32.27 4.69 -17.30
CA ALA A 96 -31.30 3.67 -16.90
C ALA A 96 -30.51 4.02 -15.62
N ALA A 97 -30.79 5.15 -14.99
CA ALA A 97 -30.63 5.25 -13.55
C ALA A 97 -31.50 4.15 -12.94
N ALA A 98 -30.89 3.04 -12.48
CA ALA A 98 -31.61 2.03 -11.74
C ALA A 98 -32.50 2.75 -10.71
N ALA A 99 -33.82 2.54 -10.76
CA ALA A 99 -34.79 3.23 -9.90
C ALA A 99 -34.44 3.16 -8.40
N ASP A 100 -33.55 2.23 -8.04
CA ASP A 100 -32.87 2.17 -6.76
C ASP A 100 -31.38 2.61 -6.88
N PRO A 101 -30.98 3.72 -6.20
CA PRO A 101 -29.60 4.21 -6.21
C PRO A 101 -28.57 3.20 -5.66
N ALA A 102 -29.00 2.17 -4.92
CA ALA A 102 -28.12 1.08 -4.48
C ALA A 102 -27.53 0.30 -5.67
N TYR A 103 -28.21 0.24 -6.80
CA TYR A 103 -27.73 -0.47 -7.99
C TYR A 103 -26.87 0.37 -8.91
N ARG A 104 -26.69 1.68 -8.66
CA ARG A 104 -25.79 2.51 -9.47
C ARG A 104 -24.39 1.92 -9.52
N VAL A 105 -23.87 1.72 -10.74
CA VAL A 105 -22.48 1.29 -10.97
C VAL A 105 -21.55 2.43 -10.57
N VAL A 106 -20.56 2.12 -9.74
CA VAL A 106 -19.53 3.07 -9.27
C VAL A 106 -18.22 2.84 -10.00
N SER A 107 -17.90 1.59 -10.34
CA SER A 107 -16.66 1.27 -11.06
C SER A 107 -16.77 -0.10 -11.73
N THR A 108 -16.04 -0.26 -12.83
CA THR A 108 -15.85 -1.52 -13.55
C THR A 108 -14.36 -1.76 -13.76
N TRP A 109 -13.92 -3.01 -13.71
CA TRP A 109 -12.52 -3.40 -13.97
C TRP A 109 -12.43 -4.89 -14.31
N THR A 110 -11.26 -5.35 -14.76
CA THR A 110 -10.99 -6.78 -14.99
C THR A 110 -10.20 -7.40 -13.84
N ASP A 111 -10.59 -8.58 -13.37
CA ASP A 111 -9.84 -9.37 -12.39
C ASP A 111 -8.49 -9.89 -12.95
N LYS A 112 -7.76 -10.68 -12.15
CA LYS A 112 -6.50 -11.34 -12.58
C LYS A 112 -6.64 -12.17 -13.86
N LEU A 113 -7.80 -12.77 -14.11
CA LEU A 113 -8.07 -13.64 -15.26
C LEU A 113 -8.82 -12.93 -16.39
N GLY A 114 -8.91 -11.60 -16.37
CA GLY A 114 -9.58 -10.82 -17.40
C GLY A 114 -11.11 -10.77 -17.27
N LYS A 115 -11.69 -11.30 -16.18
CA LYS A 115 -13.15 -11.27 -15.98
C LYS A 115 -13.61 -9.88 -15.53
N THR A 116 -14.59 -9.33 -16.22
CA THR A 116 -15.25 -8.07 -15.83
C THR A 116 -15.91 -8.19 -14.46
N THR A 117 -15.51 -7.30 -13.58
CA THR A 117 -16.02 -7.09 -12.22
C THR A 117 -16.62 -5.70 -12.13
N VAL A 118 -17.64 -5.56 -11.29
CA VAL A 118 -18.39 -4.33 -11.09
C VAL A 118 -18.45 -4.04 -9.60
N ALA A 119 -18.30 -2.78 -9.20
CA ALA A 119 -18.71 -2.29 -7.89
C ALA A 119 -19.92 -1.38 -8.08
N ARG A 120 -20.99 -1.66 -7.34
CA ARG A 120 -22.17 -0.80 -7.23
C ARG A 120 -22.19 -0.11 -5.87
N ALA A 121 -22.97 0.96 -5.75
CA ALA A 121 -23.11 1.69 -4.50
C ALA A 121 -23.53 0.78 -3.33
N GLY A 122 -24.47 -0.14 -3.58
CA GLY A 122 -25.06 -1.02 -2.57
C GLY A 122 -25.99 -0.29 -1.62
N ASN A 123 -26.68 -1.06 -0.77
CA ASN A 123 -27.68 -0.54 0.16
C ASN A 123 -27.10 -0.12 1.53
N GLY A 124 -25.77 -0.01 1.64
CA GLY A 124 -25.07 0.41 2.85
C GLY A 124 -25.06 -0.61 4.01
N THR A 125 -25.83 -1.69 3.95
CA THR A 125 -26.01 -2.62 5.09
C THR A 125 -25.66 -4.06 4.74
N THR A 126 -26.19 -4.61 3.64
CA THR A 126 -26.03 -6.02 3.29
C THR A 126 -25.09 -6.27 2.11
N TRP A 127 -24.94 -5.31 1.18
CA TRP A 127 -24.02 -5.48 0.05
C TRP A 127 -23.49 -4.15 -0.52
N GLY A 128 -22.49 -4.26 -1.41
CA GLY A 128 -21.95 -3.17 -2.23
C GLY A 128 -20.94 -2.27 -1.54
N LEU A 129 -20.50 -1.24 -2.26
CA LEU A 129 -19.35 -0.42 -1.88
C LEU A 129 -19.59 0.37 -0.57
N THR A 130 -20.81 0.87 -0.37
CA THR A 130 -21.17 1.66 0.82
C THR A 130 -21.07 0.81 2.09
N LYS A 131 -21.51 -0.46 2.04
CA LYS A 131 -21.34 -1.40 3.16
C LYS A 131 -19.87 -1.62 3.48
N VAL A 132 -19.04 -1.91 2.47
CA VAL A 132 -17.63 -2.28 2.73
C VAL A 132 -16.83 -1.10 3.26
N LYS A 133 -17.13 0.13 2.78
CA LYS A 133 -16.55 1.36 3.32
C LYS A 133 -16.96 1.56 4.78
N ASN A 134 -18.26 1.58 5.06
CA ASN A 134 -18.77 1.96 6.38
C ASN A 134 -18.54 0.89 7.46
N LYS A 135 -18.68 -0.40 7.11
CA LYS A 135 -18.59 -1.51 8.07
C LYS A 135 -17.17 -2.06 8.20
N HIS A 136 -16.42 -2.10 7.11
CA HIS A 136 -15.15 -2.81 7.05
C HIS A 136 -13.93 -1.90 6.85
N ASN A 137 -14.12 -0.59 6.66
CA ASN A 137 -13.05 0.35 6.32
C ASN A 137 -12.23 -0.14 5.11
N VAL A 138 -12.92 -0.65 4.09
CA VAL A 138 -12.31 -1.13 2.85
C VAL A 138 -12.59 -0.14 1.72
N THR A 139 -11.53 0.29 1.04
CA THR A 139 -11.60 1.22 -0.11
C THR A 139 -11.91 0.47 -1.41
N LEU A 140 -12.30 1.21 -2.46
CA LEU A 140 -12.44 0.61 -3.80
C LEU A 140 -11.09 0.08 -4.32
N GLY A 141 -10.00 0.81 -4.07
CA GLY A 141 -8.64 0.37 -4.44
C GLY A 141 -8.26 -0.98 -3.81
N MET A 142 -8.57 -1.17 -2.52
CA MET A 142 -8.40 -2.47 -1.86
C MET A 142 -9.17 -3.59 -2.55
N VAL A 143 -10.42 -3.33 -2.95
CA VAL A 143 -11.25 -4.31 -3.66
C VAL A 143 -10.60 -4.67 -4.99
N GLN A 144 -10.25 -3.66 -5.80
CA GLN A 144 -9.65 -3.83 -7.11
C GLN A 144 -8.33 -4.60 -7.01
N LYS A 145 -7.41 -4.18 -6.14
CA LYS A 145 -6.14 -4.87 -5.89
C LYS A 145 -6.33 -6.31 -5.43
N THR A 146 -7.32 -6.58 -4.57
CA THR A 146 -7.58 -7.95 -4.09
C THR A 146 -8.02 -8.87 -5.23
N THR A 147 -8.82 -8.36 -6.18
CA THR A 147 -9.25 -9.13 -7.34
C THR A 147 -8.17 -9.25 -8.43
N LYS A 148 -7.23 -8.28 -8.48
CA LYS A 148 -6.15 -8.24 -9.47
C LYS A 148 -4.91 -9.05 -9.04
N PHE A 149 -4.63 -9.09 -7.74
CA PHE A 149 -3.47 -9.74 -7.16
C PHE A 149 -3.81 -10.83 -6.12
N PRO A 150 -4.83 -11.69 -6.33
CA PRO A 150 -5.12 -12.78 -5.41
C PRO A 150 -3.93 -13.70 -5.26
N ARG A 151 -3.76 -14.20 -4.03
CA ARG A 151 -2.79 -15.24 -3.73
C ARG A 151 -3.06 -16.50 -4.55
N GLU A 152 -2.05 -17.34 -4.66
CA GLU A 152 -2.22 -18.64 -5.30
C GLU A 152 -3.32 -19.45 -4.60
N GLY A 153 -4.24 -20.03 -5.38
CA GLY A 153 -5.47 -20.66 -4.85
C GLY A 153 -6.45 -19.69 -4.17
N GLY A 154 -6.16 -18.39 -4.11
CA GLY A 154 -6.97 -17.38 -3.43
C GLY A 154 -8.23 -16.96 -4.17
N ARG A 155 -8.40 -17.39 -5.42
CA ARG A 155 -9.61 -17.15 -6.22
C ARG A 155 -10.45 -18.44 -6.28
N VAL A 156 -11.60 -18.42 -5.61
CA VAL A 156 -12.50 -19.57 -5.51
C VAL A 156 -13.87 -19.22 -6.06
N THR A 157 -14.40 -20.02 -6.98
CA THR A 157 -15.75 -19.86 -7.53
C THR A 157 -16.71 -20.82 -6.84
N SER A 158 -17.86 -20.32 -6.38
CA SER A 158 -18.92 -21.12 -5.76
C SER A 158 -20.28 -20.59 -6.22
N GLY A 159 -20.99 -21.38 -7.04
CA GLY A 159 -22.19 -20.91 -7.74
C GLY A 159 -21.90 -19.65 -8.55
N ASN A 160 -22.71 -18.61 -8.35
CA ASN A 160 -22.52 -17.31 -9.01
C ASN A 160 -21.50 -16.41 -8.32
N SER A 161 -20.95 -16.81 -7.17
CA SER A 161 -20.01 -15.99 -6.39
C SER A 161 -18.57 -16.37 -6.70
N ILE A 162 -17.69 -15.37 -6.76
CA ILE A 162 -16.24 -15.55 -6.75
C ILE A 162 -15.68 -14.85 -5.53
N THR A 163 -14.95 -15.60 -4.71
CA THR A 163 -14.19 -15.07 -3.58
C THR A 163 -12.74 -14.92 -3.99
N TYR A 164 -12.16 -13.75 -3.75
CA TYR A 164 -10.75 -13.45 -3.92
C TYR A 164 -10.13 -13.22 -2.56
N THR A 165 -8.96 -13.78 -2.33
CA THR A 165 -8.15 -13.57 -1.12
C THR A 165 -6.79 -13.06 -1.54
N THR A 166 -6.37 -11.93 -0.98
CA THR A 166 -5.04 -11.35 -1.15
C THR A 166 -4.46 -11.05 0.22
N ASP A 167 -3.13 -11.13 0.36
CA ASP A 167 -2.47 -10.80 1.60
C ASP A 167 -1.88 -9.39 1.53
N ALA A 168 -2.11 -8.61 2.58
CA ALA A 168 -1.34 -7.40 2.90
C ALA A 168 -0.25 -7.79 3.90
N ILE A 169 1.00 -7.51 3.56
CA ILE A 169 2.16 -7.99 4.31
C ILE A 169 3.06 -6.80 4.64
N GLU A 170 3.32 -6.58 5.92
CA GLU A 170 4.36 -5.67 6.37
C GLU A 170 5.67 -6.45 6.48
N TRP A 171 6.69 -6.00 5.76
CA TRP A 171 7.99 -6.63 5.68
C TRP A 171 9.01 -5.89 6.54
N SER A 172 9.95 -6.65 7.08
CA SER A 172 11.24 -6.16 7.58
C SER A 172 12.30 -6.64 6.59
N CYS A 173 12.87 -5.74 5.81
CA CYS A 173 13.81 -6.08 4.75
C CYS A 173 15.23 -5.63 5.06
N THR A 174 16.17 -6.53 4.86
CA THR A 174 17.59 -6.23 4.62
C THR A 174 17.82 -6.04 3.12
N ILE A 175 19.07 -5.78 2.72
CA ILE A 175 19.44 -5.61 1.31
C ILE A 175 19.04 -6.83 0.44
N ILE A 176 19.07 -8.04 1.01
CA ILE A 176 18.89 -9.30 0.24
C ILE A 176 17.61 -10.07 0.57
N SER A 177 17.04 -9.85 1.75
CA SER A 177 15.95 -10.68 2.27
C SER A 177 14.91 -9.88 3.02
N CYS A 178 13.67 -10.38 3.00
CA CYS A 178 12.52 -9.76 3.64
C CYS A 178 11.78 -10.79 4.49
N THR A 179 11.57 -10.48 5.77
CA THR A 179 10.81 -11.31 6.70
C THR A 179 9.47 -10.64 6.99
N PRO A 180 8.33 -11.36 6.93
CA PRO A 180 7.04 -10.76 7.23
C PRO A 180 6.93 -10.47 8.73
N LYS A 181 6.69 -9.21 9.10
CA LYS A 181 6.41 -8.79 10.49
C LYS A 181 4.99 -9.12 10.88
N ARG A 182 4.05 -8.89 9.96
CA ARG A 182 2.64 -9.25 10.09
C ARG A 182 1.98 -9.38 8.73
N THR A 183 0.98 -10.25 8.67
CA THR A 183 0.19 -10.53 7.47
C THR A 183 -1.29 -10.42 7.79
N MET A 184 -2.06 -9.81 6.88
CA MET A 184 -3.51 -9.74 6.96
C MET A 184 -4.11 -10.16 5.63
N ALA A 185 -4.97 -11.18 5.66
CA ALA A 185 -5.71 -11.60 4.49
C ALA A 185 -6.91 -10.65 4.26
N VAL A 186 -7.00 -10.07 3.08
CA VAL A 186 -8.15 -9.30 2.59
C VAL A 186 -8.97 -10.20 1.66
N LYS A 187 -10.27 -10.30 1.96
CA LYS A 187 -11.23 -11.10 1.21
C LYS A 187 -12.20 -10.19 0.47
N VAL A 188 -12.48 -10.49 -0.80
CA VAL A 188 -13.49 -9.83 -1.63
C VAL A 188 -14.42 -10.88 -2.20
N VAL A 189 -15.73 -10.65 -2.12
CA VAL A 189 -16.75 -11.50 -2.73
C VAL A 189 -17.47 -10.72 -3.81
N ILE A 190 -17.43 -11.25 -5.03
CA ILE A 190 -18.10 -10.72 -6.21
C ILE A 190 -19.21 -11.69 -6.62
N GLU A 191 -20.42 -11.19 -6.85
CA GLU A 191 -21.53 -11.94 -7.42
C GLU A 191 -21.67 -11.66 -8.92
N ASN A 192 -21.65 -12.73 -9.73
CA ASN A 192 -21.69 -12.67 -11.19
C ASN A 192 -23.10 -12.77 -11.77
N THR A 193 -24.14 -12.73 -10.95
CA THR A 193 -25.52 -12.69 -11.43
C THR A 193 -25.71 -11.41 -12.27
N ARG A 194 -26.08 -11.55 -13.55
CA ARG A 194 -26.41 -10.41 -14.42
C ARG A 194 -27.75 -9.81 -14.01
N LEU A 195 -27.82 -8.49 -14.00
CA LEU A 195 -29.05 -7.74 -13.75
C LEU A 195 -29.64 -7.23 -15.08
N GLY A 196 -30.80 -6.57 -15.01
CA GLY A 196 -31.51 -6.05 -16.20
C GLY A 196 -30.72 -5.01 -17.00
N ASP A 197 -29.71 -4.39 -16.40
CA ASP A 197 -28.79 -3.45 -17.06
C ASP A 197 -27.60 -4.14 -17.76
N ASN A 198 -27.64 -5.48 -17.90
CA ASN A 198 -26.58 -6.32 -18.47
C ASN A 198 -25.25 -6.34 -17.71
N TYR A 199 -25.14 -5.64 -16.57
CA TYR A 199 -23.98 -5.70 -15.69
C TYR A 199 -24.18 -6.75 -14.59
N HIS A 200 -23.08 -7.29 -14.07
CA HIS A 200 -23.15 -8.16 -12.88
C HIS A 200 -23.62 -7.36 -11.65
N LYS A 201 -24.23 -8.04 -10.68
CA LYS A 201 -24.50 -7.47 -9.35
C LYS A 201 -23.20 -6.97 -8.69
N GLY A 202 -22.10 -7.70 -8.90
CA GLY A 202 -20.77 -7.21 -8.62
C GLY A 202 -20.37 -7.37 -7.15
N LEU A 203 -19.66 -6.39 -6.61
CA LEU A 203 -19.17 -6.39 -5.23
C LEU A 203 -20.31 -6.63 -4.22
N ILE A 204 -20.22 -7.73 -3.49
CA ILE A 204 -21.11 -8.02 -2.36
C ILE A 204 -20.48 -7.58 -1.06
N THR A 205 -19.24 -8.00 -0.80
CA THR A 205 -18.54 -7.62 0.43
C THR A 205 -17.04 -7.69 0.25
N ALA A 206 -16.32 -6.95 1.10
CA ALA A 206 -14.88 -6.99 1.23
C ALA A 206 -14.50 -6.69 2.68
N TYR A 207 -13.50 -7.41 3.23
CA TYR A 207 -13.10 -7.29 4.64
C TYR A 207 -11.71 -7.90 4.89
N CYS A 208 -11.09 -7.49 5.99
CA CYS A 208 -9.87 -8.09 6.53
C CYS A 208 -10.24 -9.28 7.43
N ALA A 209 -9.57 -10.42 7.25
CA ALA A 209 -9.89 -11.65 7.97
C ALA A 209 -9.66 -11.49 9.48
N GLY A 210 -10.60 -12.00 10.28
CA GLY A 210 -10.50 -11.99 11.74
C GLY A 210 -10.87 -10.67 12.43
N VAL A 211 -11.19 -9.61 11.67
CA VAL A 211 -11.59 -8.31 12.21
C VAL A 211 -12.80 -7.74 11.49
N THR A 212 -13.59 -6.92 12.18
CA THR A 212 -14.72 -6.21 11.54
C THR A 212 -14.22 -5.05 10.69
N VAL A 213 -13.29 -4.26 11.24
CA VAL A 213 -12.73 -3.05 10.62
C VAL A 213 -11.28 -3.32 10.23
N CYS A 214 -10.94 -3.10 8.96
CA CYS A 214 -9.58 -3.23 8.48
C CYS A 214 -8.65 -2.23 9.20
N PRO A 215 -7.49 -2.70 9.73
CA PRO A 215 -6.50 -1.82 10.33
C PRO A 215 -5.95 -0.82 9.33
N GLN A 216 -5.60 0.37 9.80
CA GLN A 216 -5.13 1.46 8.92
C GLN A 216 -3.88 1.08 8.12
N TRP A 217 -2.98 0.26 8.66
CA TRP A 217 -1.78 -0.18 7.94
C TRP A 217 -2.12 -1.01 6.69
N VAL A 218 -3.22 -1.77 6.70
CA VAL A 218 -3.69 -2.54 5.54
C VAL A 218 -4.31 -1.62 4.51
N VAL A 219 -5.09 -0.64 4.97
CA VAL A 219 -5.70 0.37 4.10
C VAL A 219 -4.62 1.16 3.38
N ASN A 220 -3.62 1.67 4.11
CA ASN A 220 -2.51 2.43 3.54
C ASN A 220 -1.68 1.61 2.54
N ALA A 221 -1.48 0.32 2.80
CA ALA A 221 -0.75 -0.57 1.88
C ALA A 221 -1.47 -0.80 0.55
N ALA A 222 -2.79 -0.62 0.55
CA ALA A 222 -3.60 -0.72 -0.65
C ALA A 222 -3.75 0.61 -1.39
N GLY A 223 -3.07 1.68 -0.97
CA GLY A 223 -3.21 3.03 -1.53
C GLY A 223 -4.59 3.64 -1.29
#